data_AF-A0A1P8YFH0-F1
#
_entry.id   AF-A0A1P8YFH0-F1
#
_cell.length_a   1.000
_cell.length_b   1.000
_cell.length_c   1.000
_cell.angle_alpha   90.00
_cell.angle_beta   90.00
_cell.angle_gamma   90.00
#
_symmetry.space_group_name_H-M   'P 1'
#
loop_
_entity.id
_entity.type
_entity.pdbx_description
1 polymer ?
#
loop_
_entity_poly.entity_id
_entity_poly.type
_entity_poly.pdbx_seq_one_letter_code
_entity_poly.pdbx_strand_id
1 'polypeptide(L)'
;MTRRSGACLLFAAVGALMLPGIAAADTADGGGGGWGPLTVGGATQAFTGTMTLGGGFPAATFVSDSRAPVQIPSGASTYLNANTPVGAKYGSSQGKGYINLHPKADNATSPSTTTYTFDAATPTAGWTFVLGDIDADRVVISATDATGAAVPAAGLGFRGPSTIAGEARHRVRRIRMCRRGTARAN
;
A
#
# COMPACT_ATOMS: atom_id res chain seq x y z
N MET A 1 61.38 20.33 15.81
CA MET A 1 60.19 21.21 15.75
C MET A 1 59.21 20.65 14.74
N THR A 2 58.15 20.02 15.23
CA THR A 2 57.03 19.46 14.46
C THR A 2 55.91 20.50 14.33
N ARG A 3 55.33 20.68 13.13
CA ARG A 3 53.95 21.15 12.81
C ARG A 3 53.88 21.55 11.33
N ARG A 4 52.82 21.35 10.54
CA ARG A 4 51.56 20.58 10.61
C ARG A 4 50.97 20.62 9.18
N SER A 5 50.53 19.48 8.67
CA SER A 5 49.78 19.34 7.42
C SER A 5 48.37 19.93 7.54
N GLY A 6 47.81 20.44 6.43
CA GLY A 6 46.40 20.81 6.31
C GLY A 6 45.85 20.35 4.95
N ALA A 7 45.26 19.16 4.91
CA ALA A 7 44.46 18.69 3.78
C ALA A 7 42.99 18.93 4.10
N CYS A 8 42.31 19.66 3.23
CA CYS A 8 40.89 20.00 3.33
C CYS A 8 40.06 18.80 2.83
N LEU A 9 39.40 18.08 3.74
CA LEU A 9 38.50 16.97 3.42
C LEU A 9 37.10 17.52 3.10
N LEU A 10 36.69 17.45 1.84
CA LEU A 10 35.28 17.54 1.44
C LEU A 10 34.57 16.24 1.83
N PHE A 11 33.59 16.31 2.74
CA PHE A 11 32.62 15.24 2.96
C PHE A 11 31.35 15.52 2.15
N ALA A 12 31.21 14.84 1.01
CA ALA A 12 29.93 14.69 0.35
C ALA A 12 29.16 13.55 1.06
N ALA A 13 28.15 13.90 1.84
CA ALA A 13 27.26 12.93 2.47
C ALA A 13 26.35 12.30 1.40
N VAL A 14 26.70 11.11 0.92
CA VAL A 14 25.78 10.25 0.17
C VAL A 14 24.84 9.60 1.18
N GLY A 15 23.62 10.13 1.29
CA GLY A 15 22.56 9.51 2.07
C GLY A 15 22.21 8.15 1.47
N ALA A 16 22.63 7.06 2.13
CA ALA A 16 22.25 5.71 1.76
C ALA A 16 20.73 5.56 1.86
N LEU A 17 20.10 5.38 0.70
CA LEU A 17 18.68 5.07 0.56
C LEU A 17 18.44 3.67 1.15
N MET A 18 17.90 3.62 2.37
CA MET A 18 17.47 2.38 3.00
C MET A 18 16.27 1.82 2.23
N LEU A 19 16.47 0.73 1.49
CA LEU A 19 15.39 -0.02 0.84
C LEU A 19 14.53 -0.70 1.91
N PRO A 20 13.21 -0.46 2.00
CA PRO A 20 12.33 -1.26 2.83
C PRO A 20 12.25 -2.69 2.27
N GLY A 21 12.26 -3.68 3.17
CA GLY A 21 12.27 -5.09 2.84
C GLY A 21 11.07 -5.53 1.98
N ILE A 22 11.34 -6.43 1.05
CA ILE A 22 10.35 -7.18 0.28
C ILE A 22 9.51 -8.07 1.21
N ALA A 23 8.22 -7.75 1.38
CA ALA A 23 7.27 -8.73 1.91
C ALA A 23 6.96 -9.75 0.80
N ALA A 24 6.89 -11.05 1.10
CA ALA A 24 6.42 -12.05 0.15
C ALA A 24 4.88 -12.07 0.10
N ALA A 25 4.30 -12.49 -1.03
CA ALA A 25 2.87 -12.78 -1.12
C ALA A 25 2.52 -13.94 -0.19
N ASP A 26 1.53 -13.75 0.67
CA ASP A 26 0.99 -14.86 1.45
C ASP A 26 -0.24 -15.40 0.74
N THR A 27 -0.21 -16.71 0.51
CA THR A 27 -1.35 -17.46 -0.01
C THR A 27 -2.17 -17.94 1.17
N ALA A 28 -2.95 -17.03 1.75
CA ALA A 28 -3.79 -17.28 2.93
C ALA A 28 -4.68 -18.54 2.82
N ASP A 29 -4.99 -19.01 1.61
CA ASP A 29 -5.93 -20.11 1.40
C ASP A 29 -5.35 -21.32 0.63
N GLY A 30 -4.02 -21.44 0.44
CA GLY A 30 -3.40 -22.54 -0.33
C GLY A 30 -3.76 -22.58 -1.83
N GLY A 31 -4.59 -21.65 -2.31
CA GLY A 31 -5.05 -21.50 -3.69
C GLY A 31 -4.44 -20.31 -4.44
N GLY A 32 -3.34 -19.73 -3.92
CA GLY A 32 -2.70 -18.56 -4.53
C GLY A 32 -3.35 -17.21 -4.22
N GLY A 33 -4.35 -17.10 -3.33
CA GLY A 33 -4.92 -15.82 -2.89
C GLY A 33 -4.55 -15.48 -1.45
N GLY A 34 -4.48 -14.19 -1.13
CA GLY A 34 -4.23 -13.62 0.19
C GLY A 34 -3.87 -12.12 0.10
N TRP A 35 -3.03 -11.63 1.01
CA TRP A 35 -2.63 -10.23 1.07
C TRP A 35 -1.40 -9.99 0.19
N GLY A 36 -1.55 -9.11 -0.81
CA GLY A 36 -0.52 -8.89 -1.84
C GLY A 36 0.70 -8.16 -1.31
N PRO A 37 1.93 -8.57 -1.62
CA PRO A 37 3.11 -7.85 -1.20
C PRO A 37 3.17 -6.49 -1.87
N LEU A 38 3.78 -5.53 -1.18
CA LEU A 38 3.96 -4.17 -1.62
C LEU A 38 5.45 -3.85 -1.60
N THR A 39 5.92 -3.13 -2.59
CA THR A 39 7.21 -2.44 -2.55
C THR A 39 6.98 -0.95 -2.63
N VAL A 40 7.86 -0.16 -2.04
CA VAL A 40 7.87 1.28 -2.20
C VAL A 40 9.30 1.79 -2.29
N GLY A 41 9.53 2.72 -3.20
CA GLY A 41 10.77 3.44 -3.39
C GLY A 41 10.51 4.86 -3.87
N GLY A 42 11.58 5.61 -4.11
CA GLY A 42 11.50 7.00 -4.53
C GLY A 42 11.64 7.98 -3.36
N ALA A 43 11.20 9.21 -3.58
CA ALA A 43 11.36 10.33 -2.66
C ALA A 43 10.03 11.05 -2.43
N THR A 44 10.04 12.02 -1.51
CA THR A 44 8.86 12.84 -1.19
C THR A 44 8.20 13.37 -2.46
N GLN A 45 6.88 13.20 -2.55
CA GLN A 45 6.04 13.59 -3.69
C GLN A 45 6.35 12.90 -5.04
N ALA A 46 7.20 11.87 -5.04
CA ALA A 46 7.58 11.09 -6.21
C ALA A 46 7.85 9.62 -5.81
N PHE A 47 6.92 9.02 -5.07
CA PHE A 47 7.02 7.62 -4.68
C PHE A 47 6.51 6.71 -5.79
N THR A 48 7.18 5.59 -5.97
CA THR A 48 6.76 4.51 -6.86
C THR A 48 6.78 3.18 -6.13
N GLY A 49 6.07 2.20 -6.67
CA GLY A 49 6.12 0.86 -6.12
C GLY A 49 5.34 -0.15 -6.93
N THR A 50 5.37 -1.38 -6.46
CA THR A 50 4.68 -2.50 -7.09
C THR A 50 3.79 -3.22 -6.09
N MET A 51 2.76 -3.87 -6.62
CA MET A 51 1.89 -4.76 -5.89
C MET A 51 1.52 -5.96 -6.76
N THR A 52 1.56 -7.15 -6.17
CA THR A 52 1.10 -8.38 -6.83
C THR A 52 0.06 -9.07 -5.97
N LEU A 53 -0.80 -9.88 -6.60
CA LEU A 53 -1.66 -10.84 -5.92
C LEU A 53 -1.48 -12.18 -6.64
N GLY A 54 -1.50 -13.30 -5.92
CA GLY A 54 -1.34 -14.59 -6.57
C GLY A 54 -2.59 -15.01 -7.37
N GLY A 55 -2.54 -16.21 -7.95
CA GLY A 55 -3.61 -16.77 -8.76
C GLY A 55 -3.77 -16.11 -10.14
N GLY A 56 -2.68 -15.56 -10.70
CA GLY A 56 -2.69 -14.89 -12.01
C GLY A 56 -3.39 -13.54 -12.00
N PHE A 57 -3.43 -12.84 -10.86
CA PHE A 57 -3.97 -11.49 -10.80
C PHE A 57 -3.00 -10.51 -11.50
N PRO A 58 -3.49 -9.52 -12.26
CA PRO A 58 -2.65 -8.51 -12.90
C PRO A 58 -1.68 -7.84 -11.92
N ALA A 59 -0.41 -7.70 -12.30
CA ALA A 59 0.52 -6.93 -11.49
C ALA A 59 0.12 -5.45 -11.55
N ALA A 60 0.32 -4.74 -10.45
CA ALA A 60 0.10 -3.30 -10.40
C ALA A 60 1.40 -2.57 -10.10
N THR A 61 1.62 -1.46 -10.80
CA THR A 61 2.52 -0.41 -10.34
C THR A 61 1.70 0.69 -9.68
N PHE A 62 2.31 1.46 -8.79
CA PHE A 62 1.71 2.70 -8.32
C PHE A 62 2.70 3.85 -8.35
N VAL A 63 2.14 5.06 -8.51
CA VAL A 63 2.82 6.33 -8.30
C VAL A 63 2.06 7.11 -7.24
N SER A 64 2.78 7.85 -6.38
CA SER A 64 2.18 8.65 -5.32
C SER A 64 2.91 9.98 -5.13
N ASP A 65 2.15 11.06 -5.02
CA ASP A 65 2.68 12.38 -4.65
C ASP A 65 2.56 12.68 -3.14
N SER A 66 2.43 11.63 -2.33
CA SER A 66 2.49 11.73 -0.88
C SER A 66 3.79 12.36 -0.38
N ARG A 67 3.73 13.18 0.68
CA ARG A 67 4.97 13.63 1.34
C ARG A 67 5.65 12.48 2.07
N ALA A 68 6.96 12.60 2.24
CA ALA A 68 7.73 11.71 3.10
C ALA A 68 7.35 11.86 4.60
N PRO A 69 7.61 10.82 5.42
CA PRO A 69 8.07 9.49 5.02
C PRO A 69 6.92 8.57 4.56
N VAL A 70 7.09 7.83 3.48
CA VAL A 70 6.21 6.69 3.16
C VAL A 70 6.85 5.42 3.71
N GLN A 71 6.05 4.59 4.37
CA GLN A 71 6.53 3.40 5.10
C GLN A 71 5.65 2.19 4.77
N ILE A 72 6.21 1.00 4.95
CA ILE A 72 5.43 -0.25 4.98
C ILE A 72 5.62 -0.90 6.36
N PRO A 73 4.83 -0.52 7.38
CA PRO A 73 4.89 -1.19 8.68
C PRO A 73 4.57 -2.67 8.54
N SER A 74 5.18 -3.56 9.34
CA SER A 74 5.09 -5.02 9.15
C SER A 74 3.68 -5.63 9.31
N GLY A 75 2.76 -4.95 9.99
CA GLY A 75 1.44 -5.49 10.33
C GLY A 75 1.47 -6.57 11.42
N ALA A 76 2.56 -6.67 12.20
CA ALA A 76 2.68 -7.67 13.26
C ALA A 76 1.73 -7.42 14.45
N SER A 77 1.58 -6.17 14.85
CA SER A 77 0.80 -5.76 16.04
C SER A 77 -0.50 -5.00 15.70
N THR A 78 -0.63 -4.53 14.46
CA THR A 78 -1.77 -3.74 14.01
C THR A 78 -2.24 -4.30 12.68
N TYR A 79 -3.32 -5.07 12.71
CA TYR A 79 -3.80 -5.87 11.59
C TYR A 79 -5.32 -6.09 11.67
N LEU A 80 -5.91 -6.56 10.58
CA LEU A 80 -7.28 -7.06 10.52
C LEU A 80 -7.28 -8.54 10.88
N ASN A 81 -7.91 -8.88 12.00
CA ASN A 81 -8.07 -10.27 12.41
C ASN A 81 -9.13 -10.99 11.53
N ALA A 82 -9.21 -12.31 11.66
CA ALA A 82 -10.13 -13.15 10.89
C ALA A 82 -11.62 -12.88 11.18
N ASN A 83 -11.96 -12.21 12.29
CA ASN A 83 -13.34 -11.91 12.67
C ASN A 83 -13.88 -10.61 12.03
N THR A 84 -13.02 -9.84 11.35
CA THR A 84 -13.46 -8.69 10.54
C THR A 84 -14.15 -9.18 9.26
N PRO A 85 -15.09 -8.43 8.65
CA PRO A 85 -15.73 -8.86 7.39
C PRO A 85 -14.74 -9.13 6.25
N VAL A 86 -13.64 -8.36 6.20
CA VAL A 86 -12.54 -8.56 5.25
C VAL A 86 -11.73 -9.81 5.62
N GLY A 87 -11.38 -9.98 6.90
CA GLY A 87 -10.64 -11.14 7.40
C GLY A 87 -11.38 -12.45 7.23
N ALA A 88 -12.71 -12.46 7.40
CA ALA A 88 -13.56 -13.62 7.14
C ALA A 88 -13.56 -14.02 5.66
N LYS A 89 -13.29 -13.07 4.75
CA LYS A 89 -13.30 -13.31 3.31
C LYS A 89 -11.91 -13.67 2.73
N TYR A 90 -10.84 -13.11 3.30
CA TYR A 90 -9.48 -13.13 2.74
C TYR A 90 -8.39 -13.56 3.73
N GLY A 91 -8.78 -14.01 4.93
CA GLY A 91 -7.85 -14.34 6.02
C GLY A 91 -7.32 -13.10 6.76
N SER A 92 -6.66 -13.33 7.90
CA SER A 92 -6.07 -12.26 8.68
C SER A 92 -4.92 -11.56 7.94
N SER A 93 -4.75 -10.25 8.12
CA SER A 93 -3.59 -9.51 7.63
C SER A 93 -2.42 -9.47 8.61
N GLN A 94 -2.40 -10.34 9.63
CA GLN A 94 -1.31 -10.37 10.59
C GLN A 94 0.04 -10.68 9.91
N GLY A 95 1.05 -9.86 10.21
CA GLY A 95 2.37 -9.94 9.56
C GLY A 95 2.36 -9.50 8.09
N LYS A 96 1.26 -8.87 7.64
CA LYS A 96 1.11 -8.32 6.31
C LYS A 96 1.12 -6.79 6.43
N GLY A 97 2.22 -6.18 5.99
CA GLY A 97 2.40 -4.73 6.02
C GLY A 97 1.60 -3.87 5.03
N TYR A 98 1.07 -2.74 5.49
CA TYR A 98 0.29 -1.78 4.69
C TYR A 98 1.17 -0.63 4.22
N ILE A 99 0.85 0.02 3.09
CA ILE A 99 1.54 1.29 2.76
C ILE A 99 0.91 2.41 3.56
N ASN A 100 1.74 3.15 4.29
CA ASN A 100 1.37 4.35 5.03
C ASN A 100 1.62 5.58 4.15
N LEU A 101 0.55 6.28 3.80
CA LEU A 101 0.57 7.47 2.95
C LEU A 101 0.12 8.69 3.75
N HIS A 102 0.73 9.83 3.41
CA HIS A 102 0.39 11.15 3.92
C HIS A 102 -0.27 12.01 2.83
N PRO A 103 -0.94 13.12 3.20
CA PRO A 103 -1.26 14.20 2.27
C PRO A 103 -0.04 14.68 1.48
N LYS A 104 -0.25 15.43 0.39
CA LYS A 104 0.86 16.06 -0.35
C LYS A 104 1.56 17.13 0.49
N ALA A 105 0.80 17.84 1.31
CA ALA A 105 1.28 18.74 2.35
C ALA A 105 0.33 18.71 3.56
N ASP A 106 0.81 19.05 4.76
CA ASP A 106 0.05 18.98 6.02
C ASP A 106 -1.01 20.08 6.18
N ASN A 107 -1.96 20.11 5.25
CA ASN A 107 -3.11 21.02 5.26
C ASN A 107 -4.32 20.36 4.59
N ALA A 108 -5.50 20.95 4.78
CA ALA A 108 -6.76 20.39 4.29
C ALA A 108 -6.93 20.48 2.76
N THR A 109 -6.17 21.34 2.08
CA THR A 109 -6.34 21.65 0.65
C THR A 109 -5.31 20.96 -0.25
N SER A 110 -4.39 20.18 0.32
CA SER A 110 -3.31 19.49 -0.39
C SER A 110 -3.38 17.97 -0.21
N PRO A 111 -4.46 17.29 -0.68
CA PRO A 111 -4.52 15.84 -0.64
C PRO A 111 -3.41 15.25 -1.53
N SER A 112 -2.93 14.06 -1.17
CA SER A 112 -2.10 13.27 -2.09
C SER A 112 -2.98 12.42 -3.01
N THR A 113 -2.44 12.10 -4.17
CA THR A 113 -2.98 11.16 -5.14
C THR A 113 -2.05 9.96 -5.22
N THR A 114 -2.63 8.77 -5.18
CA THR A 114 -1.92 7.52 -5.46
C THR A 114 -2.66 6.78 -6.56
N THR A 115 -2.01 6.61 -7.70
CA THR A 115 -2.59 5.96 -8.88
C THR A 115 -1.99 4.57 -8.99
N TYR A 116 -2.84 3.55 -8.98
CA TYR A 116 -2.47 2.18 -9.30
C TYR A 116 -2.79 1.90 -10.77
N THR A 117 -1.83 1.34 -11.49
CA THR A 117 -2.00 0.90 -12.89
C THR A 117 -1.77 -0.60 -12.95
N PHE A 118 -2.78 -1.33 -13.41
CA PHE A 118 -2.70 -2.78 -13.63
C PHE A 118 -2.22 -3.06 -15.06
N ASP A 119 -1.38 -4.08 -15.22
CA ASP A 119 -0.83 -4.49 -16.52
C ASP A 119 -1.85 -5.20 -17.43
N ALA A 120 -3.00 -5.59 -16.87
CA ALA A 120 -4.14 -6.15 -17.57
C ALA A 120 -5.46 -5.82 -16.84
N ALA A 121 -6.59 -6.08 -17.50
CA ALA A 121 -7.90 -5.91 -16.89
C ALA A 121 -8.03 -6.78 -15.62
N THR A 122 -8.47 -6.16 -14.53
CA THR A 122 -8.68 -6.88 -13.27
C THR A 122 -9.93 -7.77 -13.36
N PRO A 123 -9.96 -8.91 -12.63
CA PRO A 123 -11.18 -9.71 -12.49
C PRO A 123 -12.34 -8.88 -11.94
N THR A 124 -13.57 -9.17 -12.35
CA THR A 124 -14.77 -8.43 -11.91
C THR A 124 -15.14 -8.67 -10.43
N ALA A 125 -14.56 -9.69 -9.79
CA ALA A 125 -14.81 -10.03 -8.39
C ALA A 125 -13.63 -10.78 -7.76
N GLY A 126 -13.73 -11.03 -6.44
CA GLY A 126 -12.80 -11.90 -5.71
C GLY A 126 -11.58 -11.20 -5.12
N TRP A 127 -11.47 -9.88 -5.29
CA TRP A 127 -10.43 -9.04 -4.72
C TRP A 127 -11.02 -7.76 -4.10
N THR A 128 -10.23 -7.03 -3.33
CA THR A 128 -10.63 -5.72 -2.80
C THR A 128 -9.42 -4.86 -2.45
N PHE A 129 -9.62 -3.54 -2.46
CA PHE A 129 -8.78 -2.60 -1.72
C PHE A 129 -9.28 -2.51 -0.28
N VAL A 130 -8.34 -2.53 0.65
CA VAL A 130 -8.56 -2.33 2.07
C VAL A 130 -7.91 -1.03 2.46
N LEU A 131 -8.71 -0.14 3.04
CA LEU A 131 -8.24 1.12 3.58
C LEU A 131 -8.46 1.14 5.09
N GLY A 132 -7.47 1.61 5.82
CA GLY A 132 -7.55 1.79 7.27
C GLY A 132 -7.01 3.15 7.68
N ASP A 133 -7.30 3.53 8.93
CA ASP A 133 -6.76 4.74 9.55
C ASP A 133 -7.17 6.02 8.78
N ILE A 134 -8.44 6.04 8.36
CA ILE A 134 -9.10 7.20 7.75
C ILE A 134 -9.97 7.83 8.83
N ASP A 135 -9.36 8.63 9.69
CA ASP A 135 -10.03 9.27 10.82
C ASP A 135 -10.38 10.75 10.51
N ALA A 136 -9.37 11.57 10.21
CA ALA A 136 -9.49 12.99 9.89
C ALA A 136 -9.33 13.27 8.38
N ASP A 137 -9.46 12.22 7.57
CA ASP A 137 -9.09 12.21 6.16
C ASP A 137 -10.29 11.93 5.25
N ARG A 138 -10.29 12.55 4.06
CA ARG A 138 -11.23 12.22 2.98
C ARG A 138 -10.51 11.41 1.90
N VAL A 139 -10.99 10.20 1.64
CA VAL A 139 -10.54 9.38 0.50
C VAL A 139 -11.60 9.40 -0.59
N VAL A 140 -11.17 9.60 -1.82
CA VAL A 140 -11.97 9.39 -3.02
C VAL A 140 -11.31 8.28 -3.83
N ILE A 141 -12.12 7.32 -4.26
CA ILE A 141 -11.68 6.24 -5.15
C ILE A 141 -12.40 6.43 -6.47
N SER A 142 -11.64 6.42 -7.54
CA SER A 142 -12.14 6.33 -8.91
C SER A 142 -11.38 5.21 -9.63
N ALA A 143 -12.00 4.67 -10.67
CA ALA A 143 -11.38 3.69 -11.54
C ALA A 143 -11.80 3.93 -12.99
N THR A 144 -11.00 3.41 -13.91
CA THR A 144 -11.34 3.31 -15.32
C THR A 144 -11.46 1.84 -15.70
N ASP A 145 -12.36 1.52 -16.61
CA ASP A 145 -12.47 0.17 -17.17
C ASP A 145 -11.41 -0.08 -18.27
N ALA A 146 -11.46 -1.27 -18.89
CA ALA A 146 -10.54 -1.67 -19.94
C ALA A 146 -10.62 -0.80 -21.22
N THR A 147 -11.69 -0.03 -21.40
CA THR A 147 -11.87 0.93 -22.50
C THR A 147 -11.38 2.34 -22.15
N GLY A 148 -10.97 2.56 -20.89
CA GLY A 148 -10.61 3.86 -20.34
C GLY A 148 -11.80 4.67 -19.83
N ALA A 149 -13.02 4.12 -19.86
CA ALA A 149 -14.22 4.81 -19.37
C ALA A 149 -14.28 4.80 -17.84
N ALA A 150 -14.82 5.86 -17.24
CA ALA A 150 -14.96 5.96 -15.79
C ALA A 150 -15.94 4.91 -15.24
N VAL A 151 -15.52 4.17 -14.22
CA VAL A 151 -16.39 3.24 -13.49
C VAL A 151 -17.30 4.04 -12.55
N PRO A 152 -18.64 3.94 -12.65
CA PRO A 152 -19.56 4.63 -11.74
C PRO A 152 -19.35 4.19 -10.28
N ALA A 153 -19.64 5.07 -9.32
CA ALA A 153 -19.43 4.77 -7.90
C ALA A 153 -20.11 3.47 -7.43
N ALA A 154 -21.32 3.18 -7.94
CA ALA A 154 -22.02 1.93 -7.65
C ALA A 154 -21.27 0.68 -8.17
N GLY A 155 -20.50 0.82 -9.24
CA GLY A 155 -19.65 -0.23 -9.80
C GLY A 155 -18.34 -0.46 -9.05
N LEU A 156 -17.92 0.46 -8.16
CA LEU A 156 -16.71 0.30 -7.34
C LEU A 156 -16.92 -0.64 -6.15
N GLY A 157 -18.17 -0.93 -5.78
CA GLY A 157 -18.50 -1.96 -4.79
C GLY A 157 -18.08 -1.65 -3.36
N PHE A 158 -18.14 -0.38 -2.92
CA PHE A 158 -17.84 0.04 -1.54
C PHE A 158 -18.63 -0.78 -0.51
N ARG A 159 -17.94 -1.33 0.51
CA ARG A 159 -18.52 -2.23 1.53
C ARG A 159 -18.49 -1.66 2.95
N GLY A 160 -18.16 -0.38 3.13
CA GLY A 160 -18.06 0.28 4.44
C GLY A 160 -16.61 0.38 4.94
N PRO A 161 -16.38 1.07 6.07
CA PRO A 161 -15.06 1.25 6.66
C PRO A 161 -14.52 -0.05 7.28
N SER A 162 -13.23 -0.33 7.10
CA SER A 162 -12.50 -1.37 7.84
C SER A 162 -11.65 -0.72 8.93
N THR A 163 -11.98 -0.94 10.21
CA THR A 163 -11.21 -0.38 11.33
C THR A 163 -10.02 -1.28 11.67
N ILE A 164 -8.82 -0.73 11.55
CA ILE A 164 -7.62 -1.26 12.19
C ILE A 164 -7.37 -0.33 13.38
N ALA A 165 -7.68 -0.75 14.59
CA ALA A 165 -7.47 0.09 15.78
C ALA A 165 -6.00 0.03 16.22
N GLY A 166 -5.33 1.19 16.17
CA GLY A 166 -4.06 1.47 16.83
C GLY A 166 -3.96 2.99 16.95
N GLU A 167 -3.71 3.51 18.14
CA GLU A 167 -3.70 4.95 18.43
C GLU A 167 -2.73 5.69 17.50
N ALA A 168 -3.24 6.34 16.45
CA ALA A 168 -2.45 7.18 15.56
C ALA A 168 -3.08 8.57 15.52
N ARG A 169 -2.59 9.47 16.37
CA ARG A 169 -2.91 10.91 16.27
C ARG A 169 -2.23 11.60 15.06
N HIS A 170 -2.04 10.87 13.96
CA HIS A 170 -1.31 11.35 12.79
C HIS A 170 -2.06 10.95 11.50
N ARG A 171 -2.21 11.92 10.60
CA ARG A 171 -2.86 11.83 9.27
C ARG A 171 -2.13 10.83 8.36
N VAL A 172 -2.31 9.55 8.61
CA VAL A 172 -1.61 8.47 7.91
C VAL A 172 -2.63 7.46 7.42
N ARG A 173 -2.79 7.37 6.10
CA ARG A 173 -3.72 6.42 5.48
C ARG A 173 -3.01 5.11 5.21
N ARG A 174 -3.68 4.00 5.46
CA ARG A 174 -3.16 2.66 5.17
C ARG A 174 -3.89 2.07 3.98
N ILE A 175 -3.16 1.60 2.97
CA ILE A 175 -3.76 0.97 1.78
C ILE A 175 -3.13 -0.40 1.53
N ARG A 176 -3.95 -1.37 1.13
CA ARG A 176 -3.48 -2.66 0.61
C ARG A 176 -4.55 -3.37 -0.21
N MET A 177 -4.17 -4.27 -1.13
CA MET A 177 -5.12 -5.19 -1.77
C MET A 177 -5.04 -6.61 -1.23
N CYS A 178 -6.17 -7.31 -1.26
CA CYS A 178 -6.25 -8.75 -0.99
C CYS A 178 -7.18 -9.45 -1.97
N ARG A 179 -7.00 -10.76 -2.13
CA ARG A 179 -7.77 -11.62 -3.03
C ARG A 179 -8.05 -12.96 -2.38
N ARG A 180 -9.22 -13.55 -2.67
CA ARG A 180 -9.57 -14.90 -2.23
C ARG A 180 -8.82 -15.94 -3.08
N GLY A 181 -8.28 -16.99 -2.47
CA GLY A 181 -7.68 -18.10 -3.22
C GLY A 181 -8.73 -18.92 -3.97
N THR A 182 -8.36 -19.49 -5.13
CA THR A 182 -9.17 -20.54 -5.76
C THR A 182 -8.84 -21.86 -5.10
N ALA A 183 -9.79 -22.47 -4.40
CA ALA A 183 -9.64 -23.83 -3.89
C ALA A 183 -9.27 -24.76 -5.05
N ARG A 184 -8.16 -25.50 -4.93
CA ARG A 184 -7.93 -26.65 -5.81
C ARG A 184 -9.01 -27.67 -5.47
N ALA A 185 -9.85 -28.01 -6.45
CA ALA A 185 -10.62 -29.23 -6.38
C ALA A 185 -9.62 -30.38 -6.30
N ASN A 186 -9.74 -31.19 -5.25
CA ASN A 186 -9.02 -32.45 -5.09
C ASN A 186 -9.77 -33.54 -5.85
#